data_AF-A0A2T7QES0-F1
#
_entry.id   AF-A0A2T7QES0-F1
#
_cell.length_a   1.000
_cell.length_b   1.000
_cell.length_c   1.000
_cell.angle_alpha   90.00
_cell.angle_beta   90.00
_cell.angle_gamma   90.00
#
_symmetry.space_group_name_H-M   'P 1'
#
loop_
_entity.id
_entity.type
_entity.pdbx_description
1 polymer ?
#
loop_
_entity_poly.entity_id
_entity_poly.type
_entity_poly.pdbx_seq_one_letter_code
_entity_poly.pdbx_strand_id
1 'polypeptide(L)'
;MKHISLFIINIFWSISLPAQHKDTDLPGWRQVSIFPEAITDDGLFGMIKSGKFYVSRSYYDGNFDIKQLRHAHKDETADNLNYILSKAFIKKVLFGDTSNRTIDLNGELYAGTTILQFNGTVILSNCKITGGKLKAPTDIQLFDTTVSLYNTAVNGEFFSAKWFGLDDTGTTVNNKVLEMTFAYAPADKAIWIPGGTFIISKTLRITKSVQGEDQSVLKYYPASLLPNDVMIQVASDNIFVKNLHFNGGQKAAWIIEILNNNRNIEIADCFIQGAEQSADTKVYAAGIRFREGMDGLYIHHCRFTNINASVTGIARGIIGSGRISPKKVIIENNIFDGITSAGAATWDADQIVIQDYTDSAGIIIRGNKHNNISKRGQKLQSPGIHSYKNEFRSVLYKSNSISYSAISAYNNFITIDSNIVQEGVFEKCIEIGVINSTNNNIIIDNNQLNLSAHTGGSNDGIRVFGKQHRNLHITNNSIQNVRKGIWFDCSSDSSIIENNEIKNSLNSAIVVHPVSNKWPDTWNNNIRIVNNKATNVQSYFAYEFSNIHNGVIAFNKATQVRALINNRSLDSLSGKVSIYKNEGPQSINYGSANNRPLIKSAFSGLEYYNTDSKKTEIFDGKKWQTKTNK
;
A
#
# COMPACT_ATOMS: atom_id res chain seq x y z
N MET A 1 -45.02 19.58 13.56
CA MET A 1 -44.31 20.82 13.21
C MET A 1 -43.55 21.31 14.44
N LYS A 2 -42.43 21.99 14.22
CA LYS A 2 -41.20 22.00 15.03
C LYS A 2 -41.34 22.62 16.44
N HIS A 3 -40.86 21.88 17.44
CA HIS A 3 -40.40 22.27 18.79
C HIS A 3 -38.90 21.91 18.85
N ILE A 4 -37.96 22.46 19.65
CA ILE A 4 -37.86 23.47 20.72
C ILE A 4 -36.34 23.66 21.03
N SER A 5 -35.96 24.75 21.74
CA SER A 5 -34.76 25.00 22.61
C SER A 5 -33.60 25.84 22.06
N LEU A 6 -33.32 27.07 22.59
CA LEU A 6 -32.61 27.48 23.84
C LEU A 6 -31.06 27.28 23.75
N PHE A 7 -30.11 28.15 24.14
CA PHE A 7 -29.99 29.51 24.74
C PHE A 7 -28.46 29.88 24.81
N ILE A 8 -28.11 31.16 25.07
CA ILE A 8 -26.87 31.70 25.74
C ILE A 8 -25.65 32.12 24.85
N ILE A 9 -25.50 33.42 24.52
CA ILE A 9 -24.75 34.55 25.17
C ILE A 9 -23.29 34.69 24.66
N ASN A 10 -22.97 35.79 23.95
CA ASN A 10 -22.26 36.90 24.59
C ASN A 10 -22.35 38.23 23.82
N ILE A 11 -22.47 39.25 24.64
CA ILE A 11 -22.83 40.64 24.39
C ILE A 11 -21.56 41.42 24.06
N PHE A 12 -21.60 42.29 23.05
CA PHE A 12 -21.12 43.67 23.21
C PHE A 12 -22.00 44.59 22.39
N TRP A 13 -22.81 45.37 23.10
CA TRP A 13 -23.67 46.42 22.58
C TRP A 13 -22.85 47.54 21.95
N SER A 14 -23.35 47.95 20.79
CA SER A 14 -23.38 49.30 20.23
C SER A 14 -22.96 50.45 21.14
N ILE A 15 -22.06 51.30 20.61
CA ILE A 15 -22.31 52.74 20.63
C ILE A 15 -22.65 53.13 19.20
N SER A 16 -23.94 53.30 18.95
CA SER A 16 -24.46 53.94 17.75
C SER A 16 -24.73 55.40 18.06
N LEU A 17 -24.10 56.28 17.26
CA LEU A 17 -24.58 57.59 16.79
C LEU A 17 -24.47 58.78 17.80
N PRO A 18 -24.54 60.04 17.35
CA PRO A 18 -24.34 60.62 16.00
C PRO A 18 -23.48 61.91 16.03
N ALA A 19 -22.61 62.10 15.05
CA ALA A 19 -22.31 63.45 14.56
C ALA A 19 -22.18 63.37 13.05
N GLN A 20 -23.31 63.57 12.37
CA GLN A 20 -23.27 64.20 11.06
C GLN A 20 -22.61 65.56 11.28
N HIS A 21 -21.28 65.65 11.12
CA HIS A 21 -20.67 66.93 10.81
C HIS A 21 -21.12 67.28 9.39
N LYS A 22 -22.13 68.15 9.34
CA LYS A 22 -22.73 68.72 8.13
C LYS A 22 -21.79 69.65 7.34
N ASP A 23 -20.48 69.52 7.50
CA ASP A 23 -19.45 70.32 6.80
C ASP A 23 -18.44 69.46 6.01
N THR A 24 -18.79 68.21 5.66
CA THR A 24 -17.88 67.31 4.91
C THR A 24 -17.80 67.58 3.40
N ASP A 25 -18.57 68.52 2.86
CA ASP A 25 -18.52 68.85 1.43
C ASP A 25 -17.65 70.08 1.16
N LEU A 26 -16.34 69.92 1.34
CA LEU A 26 -15.36 70.81 0.73
C LEU A 26 -14.79 70.13 -0.54
N PRO A 27 -15.05 70.67 -1.75
CA PRO A 27 -14.55 70.09 -2.99
C PRO A 27 -13.02 69.94 -2.95
N GLY A 28 -12.53 68.69 -3.05
CA GLY A 28 -11.11 68.38 -3.25
C GLY A 28 -10.29 67.99 -2.02
N TRP A 29 -10.89 67.78 -0.84
CA TRP A 29 -10.19 67.26 0.35
C TRP A 29 -10.49 65.75 0.57
N ARG A 30 -9.52 64.96 1.04
CA ARG A 30 -9.61 63.50 1.29
C ARG A 30 -9.19 63.16 2.72
N GLN A 31 -9.73 62.11 3.34
CA GLN A 31 -9.38 61.68 4.71
C GLN A 31 -8.54 60.39 4.70
N VAL A 32 -7.48 60.31 5.51
CA VAL A 32 -6.68 59.09 5.75
C VAL A 32 -6.45 58.94 7.26
N SER A 33 -6.73 57.76 7.80
CA SER A 33 -6.56 57.46 9.24
C SER A 33 -5.47 56.41 9.44
N ILE A 34 -4.49 56.71 10.30
CA ILE A 34 -3.31 55.86 10.59
C ILE A 34 -3.29 55.55 12.09
N PHE A 35 -3.12 54.27 12.46
CA PHE A 35 -3.18 53.81 13.85
C PHE A 35 -1.85 53.11 14.27
N PRO A 36 -1.08 53.68 15.21
CA PRO A 36 0.09 53.02 15.81
C PRO A 36 -0.28 52.12 17.03
N GLU A 37 0.66 51.26 17.44
CA GLU A 37 0.43 50.07 18.30
C GLU A 37 0.23 50.34 19.82
N ALA A 38 0.14 51.57 20.28
CA ALA A 38 -0.07 51.87 21.70
C ALA A 38 -1.37 52.66 21.91
N ILE A 39 -2.24 52.17 22.80
CA ILE A 39 -3.37 52.92 23.36
C ILE A 39 -2.77 53.99 24.29
N THR A 40 -2.35 55.10 23.70
CA THR A 40 -2.06 56.36 24.40
C THR A 40 -2.50 57.46 23.44
N ASP A 41 -3.72 57.98 23.64
CA ASP A 41 -4.35 59.26 23.26
C ASP A 41 -3.90 60.11 22.03
N ASP A 42 -3.03 59.60 21.16
CA ASP A 42 -2.43 60.31 20.03
C ASP A 42 -2.84 59.63 18.71
N GLY A 43 -4.05 59.91 18.26
CA GLY A 43 -4.45 59.62 16.88
C GLY A 43 -3.83 60.62 15.91
N LEU A 44 -3.09 60.15 14.91
CA LEU A 44 -2.64 60.99 13.79
C LEU A 44 -3.74 61.07 12.73
N PHE A 45 -4.34 62.24 12.59
CA PHE A 45 -5.34 62.52 11.54
C PHE A 45 -4.66 63.17 10.34
N GLY A 46 -4.83 62.53 9.18
CA GLY A 46 -4.27 62.98 7.91
C GLY A 46 -5.35 63.37 6.89
N MET A 47 -5.13 64.46 6.15
CA MET A 47 -5.97 64.82 5.00
C MET A 47 -5.13 65.00 3.74
N ILE A 48 -5.65 64.61 2.57
CA ILE A 48 -4.98 64.84 1.27
C ILE A 48 -5.77 65.88 0.46
N LYS A 49 -5.07 66.90 -0.07
CA LYS A 49 -5.61 67.81 -1.09
C LYS A 49 -4.57 68.02 -2.19
N SER A 50 -4.98 67.85 -3.44
CA SER A 50 -4.13 68.08 -4.62
C SER A 50 -2.75 67.39 -4.55
N GLY A 51 -2.69 66.13 -4.06
CA GLY A 51 -1.46 65.34 -3.99
C GLY A 51 -0.55 65.63 -2.79
N LYS A 52 -0.95 66.51 -1.85
CA LYS A 52 -0.21 66.81 -0.61
C LYS A 52 -0.90 66.23 0.62
N PHE A 53 -0.15 65.64 1.53
CA PHE A 53 -0.63 65.02 2.77
C PHE A 53 -0.40 65.94 3.97
N TYR A 54 -1.48 66.29 4.68
CA TYR A 54 -1.47 67.20 5.83
C TYR A 54 -1.76 66.41 7.09
N VAL A 55 -0.91 66.54 8.10
CA VAL A 55 -1.02 65.79 9.37
C VAL A 55 -1.25 66.77 10.51
N SER A 56 -2.27 66.51 11.33
CA SER A 56 -2.53 67.24 12.57
C SER A 56 -2.36 66.31 13.77
N ARG A 57 -1.63 66.77 14.80
CA ARG A 57 -1.78 66.22 16.16
C ARG A 57 -2.95 66.95 16.81
N SER A 58 -4.09 66.31 17.02
CA SER A 58 -5.12 66.90 17.88
C SER A 58 -5.03 66.28 19.27
N TYR A 59 -4.84 67.12 20.28
CA TYR A 59 -5.27 66.78 21.64
C TYR A 59 -6.79 66.65 21.63
N TYR A 60 -7.28 65.57 22.23
CA TYR A 60 -8.68 65.19 22.25
C TYR A 60 -9.48 66.14 23.16
N ASP A 61 -9.82 67.33 22.66
CA ASP A 61 -10.68 68.26 23.38
C ASP A 61 -11.73 68.85 22.45
N GLY A 62 -12.61 67.98 21.94
CA GLY A 62 -13.99 68.25 21.56
C GLY A 62 -14.34 69.29 20.48
N ASN A 63 -13.41 70.14 20.03
CA ASN A 63 -13.66 71.22 19.07
C ASN A 63 -12.51 71.30 18.06
N PHE A 64 -12.70 70.74 16.87
CA PHE A 64 -11.74 70.82 15.77
C PHE A 64 -11.99 72.11 14.96
N ASP A 65 -11.13 73.12 15.10
CA ASP A 65 -11.17 74.34 14.27
C ASP A 65 -10.15 74.24 13.11
N ILE A 66 -10.68 74.15 11.89
CA ILE A 66 -9.92 74.11 10.61
C ILE A 66 -8.96 75.31 10.44
N LYS A 67 -9.16 76.42 11.16
CA LYS A 67 -8.24 77.57 11.08
C LYS A 67 -6.83 77.25 11.58
N GLN A 68 -6.64 76.25 12.44
CA GLN A 68 -5.32 75.85 12.94
C GLN A 68 -4.46 75.10 11.91
N LEU A 69 -5.07 74.47 10.89
CA LEU A 69 -4.34 73.79 9.79
C LEU A 69 -3.63 74.77 8.83
N ARG A 70 -3.95 76.07 8.84
CA ARG A 70 -3.29 77.05 7.98
C ARG A 70 -1.87 77.43 8.42
N HIS A 71 -1.47 77.06 9.65
CA HIS A 71 -0.16 77.43 10.21
C HIS A 71 0.83 76.26 10.32
N ALA A 72 0.43 75.04 9.97
CA ALA A 72 1.34 73.90 9.90
C ALA A 72 2.10 73.91 8.56
N HIS A 73 3.35 74.35 8.64
CA HIS A 73 4.49 74.26 7.71
C HIS A 73 4.25 74.00 6.21
N LYS A 74 4.85 74.89 5.42
CA LYS A 74 4.55 75.16 4.01
C LYS A 74 5.24 74.24 2.99
N ASP A 75 6.07 73.28 3.38
CA ASP A 75 6.98 72.63 2.42
C ASP A 75 7.23 71.13 2.66
N GLU A 76 6.23 70.24 2.55
CA GLU A 76 6.50 68.79 2.45
C GLU A 76 5.55 68.09 1.46
N THR A 77 6.12 67.61 0.34
CA THR A 77 5.46 66.94 -0.80
C THR A 77 5.35 65.41 -0.60
N ALA A 78 4.81 64.67 -1.59
CA ALA A 78 4.38 63.26 -1.58
C ALA A 78 5.34 62.16 -1.02
N ASP A 79 6.55 62.51 -0.58
CA ASP A 79 7.54 61.60 0.02
C ASP A 79 7.10 61.04 1.39
N ASN A 80 6.13 61.66 2.06
CA ASN A 80 5.73 61.28 3.42
C ASN A 80 4.89 59.99 3.51
N LEU A 81 4.10 59.60 2.50
CA LEU A 81 3.32 58.35 2.57
C LEU A 81 4.25 57.12 2.51
N ASN A 82 5.23 57.14 1.60
CA ASN A 82 6.20 56.07 1.45
C ASN A 82 7.13 55.97 2.68
N TYR A 83 7.55 57.12 3.23
CA TYR A 83 8.31 57.19 4.48
C TYR A 83 7.54 56.63 5.68
N ILE A 84 6.23 56.88 5.75
CA ILE A 84 5.37 56.35 6.82
C ILE A 84 5.16 54.85 6.64
N LEU A 85 4.86 54.38 5.41
CA LEU A 85 4.67 52.96 5.10
C LEU A 85 5.95 52.12 5.29
N SER A 86 7.13 52.75 5.18
CA SER A 86 8.42 52.09 5.41
C SER A 86 8.77 51.93 6.90
N LYS A 87 7.90 52.30 7.85
CA LYS A 87 8.16 52.14 9.28
C LYS A 87 7.59 50.83 9.81
N ALA A 88 8.45 50.02 10.43
CA ALA A 88 8.14 48.68 10.93
C ALA A 88 7.01 48.59 11.97
N PHE A 89 6.62 49.70 12.61
CA PHE A 89 5.55 49.75 13.61
C PHE A 89 4.15 49.99 13.01
N ILE A 90 4.03 50.22 11.70
CA ILE A 90 2.75 50.40 11.02
C ILE A 90 2.15 49.01 10.71
N LYS A 91 1.23 48.54 11.55
CA LYS A 91 0.55 47.24 11.36
C LYS A 91 -0.70 47.31 10.49
N LYS A 92 -1.31 48.50 10.33
CA LYS A 92 -2.59 48.66 9.63
C LYS A 92 -2.70 50.01 8.92
N VAL A 93 -3.16 49.98 7.67
CA VAL A 93 -3.43 51.19 6.85
C VAL A 93 -4.84 51.10 6.28
N LEU A 94 -5.63 52.18 6.46
CA LEU A 94 -7.01 52.26 6.00
C LEU A 94 -7.16 53.36 4.94
N PHE A 95 -7.63 52.98 3.76
CA PHE A 95 -8.01 53.91 2.71
C PHE A 95 -9.54 54.05 2.73
N GLY A 96 -10.03 55.18 3.25
CA GLY A 96 -11.46 55.47 3.32
C GLY A 96 -11.88 56.42 2.20
N ASP A 97 -12.35 55.88 1.07
CA ASP A 97 -13.13 56.65 0.09
C ASP A 97 -14.19 55.72 -0.51
N THR A 98 -15.40 56.25 -0.72
CA THR A 98 -16.58 55.58 -1.28
C THR A 98 -16.68 55.74 -2.80
N SER A 99 -15.67 56.31 -3.46
CA SER A 99 -15.65 56.53 -4.91
C SER A 99 -14.65 55.62 -5.64
N ASN A 100 -15.06 55.09 -6.81
CA ASN A 100 -14.22 54.22 -7.64
C ASN A 100 -13.00 55.00 -8.17
N ARG A 101 -11.82 54.84 -7.57
CA ARG A 101 -10.60 55.56 -7.98
C ARG A 101 -9.34 54.72 -7.89
N THR A 102 -8.31 55.15 -8.60
CA THR A 102 -7.02 54.47 -8.67
C THR A 102 -6.01 55.11 -7.69
N ILE A 103 -5.26 54.30 -6.92
CA ILE A 103 -4.21 54.73 -5.99
C ILE A 103 -2.86 54.17 -6.44
N ASP A 104 -1.88 55.03 -6.72
CA ASP A 104 -0.49 54.63 -6.99
C ASP A 104 0.29 54.45 -5.67
N LEU A 105 0.82 53.25 -5.43
CA LEU A 105 1.76 52.95 -4.34
C LEU A 105 3.16 52.66 -4.89
N ASN A 106 4.20 53.25 -4.29
CA ASN A 106 5.60 53.01 -4.63
C ASN A 106 6.44 52.81 -3.34
N GLY A 107 6.81 51.56 -2.99
CA GLY A 107 7.62 51.27 -1.79
C GLY A 107 7.74 49.76 -1.45
N GLU A 108 8.37 49.44 -0.31
CA GLU A 108 8.49 48.07 0.24
C GLU A 108 7.57 47.90 1.46
N LEU A 109 6.76 46.83 1.47
CA LEU A 109 5.85 46.49 2.58
C LEU A 109 6.44 45.34 3.41
N TYR A 110 6.53 45.54 4.73
CA TYR A 110 7.10 44.56 5.66
C TYR A 110 6.09 43.50 6.11
N ALA A 111 6.61 42.36 6.55
CA ALA A 111 5.82 41.24 7.05
C ALA A 111 4.95 41.67 8.26
N GLY A 112 3.66 41.34 8.22
CA GLY A 112 2.71 41.65 9.29
C GLY A 112 1.81 42.88 9.05
N THR A 113 2.07 43.68 8.02
CA THR A 113 1.21 44.83 7.66
C THR A 113 -0.08 44.35 6.97
N THR A 114 -1.23 44.88 7.41
CA THR A 114 -2.56 44.62 6.82
C THR A 114 -3.09 45.88 6.13
N ILE A 115 -3.40 45.78 4.84
CA ILE A 115 -4.11 46.83 4.08
C ILE A 115 -5.59 46.48 4.06
N LEU A 116 -6.45 47.40 4.52
CA LEU A 116 -7.90 47.26 4.44
C LEU A 116 -8.45 48.26 3.41
N GLN A 117 -9.22 47.74 2.45
CA GLN A 117 -9.84 48.53 1.40
C GLN A 117 -11.35 48.33 1.38
N PHE A 118 -12.09 49.39 1.10
CA PHE A 118 -13.53 49.35 0.82
C PHE A 118 -13.82 49.70 -0.64
N ASN A 119 -14.97 49.20 -1.11
CA ASN A 119 -15.49 49.16 -2.48
C ASN A 119 -14.93 50.16 -3.50
N GLY A 120 -14.61 49.62 -4.69
CA GLY A 120 -14.52 50.40 -5.93
C GLY A 120 -13.15 50.94 -6.31
N THR A 121 -12.17 50.92 -5.40
CA THR A 121 -10.85 51.50 -5.62
C THR A 121 -9.87 50.48 -6.22
N VAL A 122 -9.01 50.89 -7.17
CA VAL A 122 -7.97 50.06 -7.81
C VAL A 122 -6.60 50.51 -7.30
N ILE A 123 -5.67 49.61 -6.98
CA ILE A 123 -4.31 49.97 -6.59
C ILE A 123 -3.35 49.73 -7.77
N LEU A 124 -2.76 50.79 -8.30
CA LEU A 124 -1.62 50.70 -9.21
C LEU A 124 -0.34 50.60 -8.37
N SER A 125 0.52 49.64 -8.68
CA SER A 125 1.69 49.37 -7.83
C SER A 125 2.88 48.89 -8.63
N ASN A 126 4.01 49.58 -8.47
CA ASN A 126 5.37 49.08 -8.74
C ASN A 126 6.06 48.61 -7.44
N CYS A 127 5.31 48.17 -6.43
CA CYS A 127 5.84 47.76 -5.12
C CYS A 127 6.33 46.31 -5.08
N LYS A 128 7.35 46.06 -4.25
CA LYS A 128 7.79 44.72 -3.84
C LYS A 128 7.10 44.35 -2.53
N ILE A 129 6.33 43.25 -2.53
CA ILE A 129 5.60 42.75 -1.34
C ILE A 129 6.36 41.57 -0.75
N THR A 130 6.90 41.73 0.46
CA THR A 130 7.58 40.66 1.21
C THR A 130 6.75 40.26 2.45
N GLY A 131 5.69 39.47 2.23
CA GLY A 131 4.99 38.76 3.33
C GLY A 131 3.79 39.45 4.01
N GLY A 132 3.05 40.33 3.33
CA GLY A 132 1.83 40.96 3.87
C GLY A 132 0.54 40.12 3.71
N LYS A 133 -0.52 40.45 4.48
CA LYS A 133 -1.89 39.89 4.32
C LYS A 133 -2.81 40.92 3.66
N LEU A 134 -3.41 40.57 2.53
CA LEU A 134 -4.42 41.38 1.82
C LEU A 134 -5.83 40.88 2.17
N LYS A 135 -6.74 41.76 2.59
CA LYS A 135 -8.15 41.43 2.85
C LYS A 135 -9.06 42.36 2.03
N ALA A 136 -9.62 41.84 0.95
CA ALA A 136 -10.56 42.53 0.06
C ALA A 136 -11.75 41.61 -0.30
N PRO A 137 -12.91 42.17 -0.71
CA PRO A 137 -13.99 41.43 -1.36
C PRO A 137 -13.48 40.67 -2.61
N THR A 138 -14.02 39.47 -2.85
CA THR A 138 -13.53 38.54 -3.90
C THR A 138 -13.78 39.00 -5.34
N ASP A 139 -14.52 40.07 -5.52
CA ASP A 139 -15.05 40.61 -6.78
C ASP A 139 -14.38 41.93 -7.20
N ILE A 140 -13.31 42.36 -6.52
CA ILE A 140 -12.62 43.63 -6.80
C ILE A 140 -11.21 43.37 -7.38
N GLN A 141 -10.93 43.98 -8.54
CA GLN A 141 -9.61 43.98 -9.17
C GLN A 141 -8.67 44.92 -8.40
N LEU A 142 -7.75 44.34 -7.62
CA LEU A 142 -6.83 45.09 -6.76
C LEU A 142 -5.62 45.68 -7.49
N PHE A 143 -5.23 45.11 -8.64
CA PHE A 143 -4.06 45.55 -9.43
C PHE A 143 -4.44 45.63 -10.92
N ASP A 144 -3.97 46.66 -11.64
CA ASP A 144 -4.18 46.84 -13.09
C ASP A 144 -3.42 45.80 -13.91
N THR A 145 -2.20 45.46 -13.48
CA THR A 145 -1.56 44.22 -13.90
C THR A 145 -2.18 43.08 -13.12
N THR A 146 -2.60 42.00 -13.79
CA THR A 146 -2.80 40.71 -13.14
C THR A 146 -1.49 40.35 -12.41
N VAL A 147 -1.41 40.60 -11.10
CA VAL A 147 -0.28 40.15 -10.28
C VAL A 147 -0.50 38.67 -10.05
N SER A 148 -0.19 37.89 -11.08
CA SER A 148 0.05 36.47 -10.91
C SER A 148 1.41 36.35 -10.24
N LEU A 149 1.43 36.36 -8.91
CA LEU A 149 2.57 35.88 -8.13
C LEU A 149 2.70 34.38 -8.38
N TYR A 150 3.32 34.03 -9.51
CA TYR A 150 3.85 32.70 -9.70
C TYR A 150 5.05 32.59 -8.77
N ASN A 151 4.88 31.87 -7.66
CA ASN A 151 6.02 31.48 -6.85
C ASN A 151 6.85 30.50 -7.71
N THR A 152 7.80 31.04 -8.47
CA THR A 152 8.81 30.29 -9.25
C THR A 152 10.07 30.03 -8.45
N ALA A 153 10.11 30.45 -7.17
CA ALA A 153 11.04 29.82 -6.24
C ALA A 153 10.88 28.31 -6.40
N VAL A 154 11.93 27.53 -6.25
CA VAL A 154 11.92 26.08 -6.37
C VAL A 154 12.84 25.59 -5.26
N ASN A 155 12.45 24.52 -4.55
CA ASN A 155 13.46 23.80 -3.78
C ASN A 155 14.23 22.94 -4.79
N GLY A 156 15.26 23.52 -5.42
CA GLY A 156 15.95 22.90 -6.54
C GLY A 156 15.05 22.76 -7.77
N GLU A 157 14.60 21.54 -8.07
CA GLU A 157 13.74 21.26 -9.24
C GLU A 157 12.25 21.14 -8.89
N PHE A 158 11.86 21.32 -7.62
CA PHE A 158 10.50 21.02 -7.13
C PHE A 158 9.67 22.26 -6.77
N PHE A 159 8.35 22.13 -6.91
CA PHE A 159 7.36 23.13 -6.54
C PHE A 159 6.90 22.91 -5.08
N SER A 160 7.23 23.83 -4.18
CA SER A 160 7.05 23.67 -2.74
C SER A 160 5.61 23.95 -2.29
N ALA A 161 5.04 23.01 -1.53
CA ALA A 161 3.75 23.22 -0.86
C ALA A 161 3.80 24.32 0.23
N LYS A 162 4.98 24.66 0.78
CA LYS A 162 5.12 25.74 1.78
C LYS A 162 4.65 27.10 1.26
N TRP A 163 4.77 27.35 -0.05
CA TRP A 163 4.34 28.62 -0.65
C TRP A 163 2.85 28.87 -0.55
N PHE A 164 2.05 27.81 -0.40
CA PHE A 164 0.61 27.89 -0.21
C PHE A 164 0.21 27.88 1.27
N GLY A 165 1.19 27.97 2.18
CA GLY A 165 0.97 28.02 3.63
C GLY A 165 0.81 26.64 4.27
N LEU A 166 1.52 25.63 3.78
CA LEU A 166 1.45 24.28 4.35
C LEU A 166 1.96 24.27 5.80
N ASP A 167 1.04 23.99 6.73
CA ASP A 167 1.29 23.98 8.18
C ASP A 167 1.81 22.61 8.62
N ASP A 168 3.07 22.58 9.06
CA ASP A 168 3.84 21.42 9.53
C ASP A 168 3.69 21.12 11.02
N THR A 169 2.91 21.93 11.75
CA THR A 169 2.72 21.76 13.20
C THR A 169 1.87 20.55 13.57
N GLY A 170 1.16 19.97 12.61
CA GLY A 170 0.20 18.90 12.85
C GLY A 170 -1.04 19.36 13.63
N THR A 171 -1.40 20.65 13.57
CA THR A 171 -2.57 21.21 14.25
C THR A 171 -3.66 21.69 13.31
N THR A 172 -3.30 22.18 12.11
CA THR A 172 -4.25 22.67 11.11
C THR A 172 -4.48 21.66 9.99
N VAL A 173 -5.72 21.61 9.48
CA VAL A 173 -6.09 20.82 8.31
C VAL A 173 -5.55 21.49 7.03
N ASN A 174 -4.78 20.74 6.23
CA ASN A 174 -4.02 21.23 5.08
C ASN A 174 -4.63 20.91 3.71
N ASN A 175 -5.84 20.32 3.63
CA ASN A 175 -6.41 19.90 2.34
C ASN A 175 -6.47 21.02 1.29
N LYS A 176 -6.98 22.20 1.65
CA LYS A 176 -7.09 23.32 0.70
C LYS A 176 -5.73 23.78 0.18
N VAL A 177 -4.73 23.79 1.05
CA VAL A 177 -3.36 24.19 0.71
C VAL A 177 -2.74 23.21 -0.28
N LEU A 178 -2.88 21.90 -0.02
CA LEU A 178 -2.39 20.86 -0.91
C LEU A 178 -3.14 20.88 -2.25
N GLU A 179 -4.48 20.98 -2.23
CA GLU A 179 -5.31 21.11 -3.44
C GLU A 179 -4.89 22.32 -4.30
N MET A 180 -4.62 23.47 -3.68
CA MET A 180 -4.08 24.65 -4.39
C MET A 180 -2.68 24.37 -4.96
N THR A 181 -1.80 23.72 -4.19
CA THR A 181 -0.45 23.38 -4.66
C THR A 181 -0.52 22.50 -5.92
N PHE A 182 -1.39 21.49 -5.95
CA PHE A 182 -1.62 20.65 -7.14
C PHE A 182 -2.13 21.45 -8.34
N ALA A 183 -3.04 22.39 -8.11
CA ALA A 183 -3.65 23.18 -9.18
C ALA A 183 -2.67 24.19 -9.81
N TYR A 184 -1.79 24.79 -9.01
CA TYR A 184 -0.88 25.86 -9.45
C TYR A 184 0.53 25.40 -9.80
N ALA A 185 0.93 24.18 -9.44
CA ALA A 185 2.23 23.65 -9.82
C ALA A 185 2.38 23.59 -11.35
N PRO A 186 3.52 24.03 -11.93
CA PRO A 186 3.81 23.86 -13.35
C PRO A 186 3.72 22.41 -13.81
N ALA A 187 3.43 22.18 -15.10
CA ALA A 187 3.23 20.84 -15.65
C ALA A 187 4.47 19.95 -15.55
N ASP A 188 5.65 20.55 -15.67
CA ASP A 188 6.97 19.93 -15.65
C ASP A 188 7.58 19.79 -14.24
N LYS A 189 6.86 20.21 -13.20
CA LYS A 189 7.37 20.25 -11.83
C LYS A 189 6.63 19.27 -10.92
N ALA A 190 7.42 18.46 -10.21
CA ALA A 190 6.94 17.68 -9.09
C ALA A 190 6.75 18.55 -7.85
N ILE A 191 5.82 18.17 -6.99
CA ILE A 191 5.51 18.87 -5.75
C ILE A 191 6.41 18.37 -4.64
N TRP A 192 6.98 19.29 -3.88
CA TRP A 192 7.76 18.98 -2.69
C TRP A 192 6.96 19.25 -1.42
N ILE A 193 6.93 18.24 -0.55
CA ILE A 193 6.37 18.33 0.81
C ILE A 193 7.56 18.44 1.79
N PRO A 194 7.67 19.54 2.56
CA PRO A 194 8.71 19.72 3.58
C PRO A 194 8.57 18.71 4.72
N GLY A 195 9.66 18.50 5.47
CA GLY A 195 9.62 17.73 6.72
C GLY A 195 8.62 18.34 7.71
N GLY A 196 7.88 17.49 8.41
CA GLY A 196 6.82 17.94 9.33
C GLY A 196 5.61 17.02 9.36
N THR A 197 4.61 17.38 10.17
CA THR A 197 3.34 16.63 10.24
C THR A 197 2.20 17.47 9.69
N PHE A 198 1.47 16.93 8.73
CA PHE A 198 0.40 17.63 8.01
C PHE A 198 -0.91 16.87 8.17
N ILE A 199 -1.90 17.51 8.79
CA ILE A 199 -3.23 16.91 8.91
C ILE A 199 -3.99 17.08 7.59
N ILE A 200 -4.59 16.00 7.10
CA ILE A 200 -5.65 16.04 6.08
C ILE A 200 -6.92 15.40 6.62
N SER A 201 -8.08 15.94 6.27
CA SER A 201 -9.40 15.54 6.79
C SER A 201 -10.37 15.02 5.72
N LYS A 202 -9.90 14.91 4.48
CA LYS A 202 -10.64 14.33 3.35
C LYS A 202 -9.63 13.75 2.36
N THR A 203 -10.11 12.86 1.48
CA THR A 203 -9.30 12.29 0.40
C THR A 203 -8.56 13.36 -0.38
N LEU A 204 -7.26 13.21 -0.51
CA LEU A 204 -6.42 14.06 -1.34
C LEU A 204 -6.21 13.40 -2.70
N ARG A 205 -6.57 14.11 -3.78
CA ARG A 205 -6.34 13.65 -5.15
C ARG A 205 -4.98 14.14 -5.64
N ILE A 206 -4.06 13.20 -5.84
CA ILE A 206 -2.73 13.45 -6.41
C ILE A 206 -2.84 13.34 -7.93
N THR A 207 -2.62 14.46 -8.61
CA THR A 207 -2.63 14.58 -10.08
C THR A 207 -1.26 14.93 -10.66
N LYS A 208 -0.26 15.15 -9.81
CA LYS A 208 1.13 15.45 -10.17
C LYS A 208 2.06 14.65 -9.29
N SER A 209 3.29 14.43 -9.73
CA SER A 209 4.32 13.78 -8.91
C SER A 209 4.54 14.52 -7.59
N VAL A 210 4.75 13.78 -6.51
CA VAL A 210 4.98 14.31 -5.16
C VAL A 210 6.19 13.63 -4.53
N GLN A 211 7.05 14.42 -3.90
CA GLN A 211 8.18 13.93 -3.11
C GLN A 211 8.17 14.61 -1.74
N GLY A 212 8.22 13.81 -0.68
CA GLY A 212 8.49 14.30 0.67
C GLY A 212 9.97 14.50 0.93
N GLU A 213 10.28 15.42 1.84
CA GLU A 213 11.53 15.42 2.59
C GLU A 213 11.47 14.38 3.72
N ASP A 214 12.63 14.04 4.29
CA ASP A 214 12.69 13.16 5.45
C ASP A 214 11.75 13.64 6.56
N GLN A 215 11.06 12.69 7.21
CA GLN A 215 10.05 12.97 8.24
C GLN A 215 8.80 13.74 7.75
N SER A 216 8.50 13.76 6.45
CA SER A 216 7.23 14.28 5.93
C SER A 216 6.08 13.32 6.21
N VAL A 217 5.23 13.66 7.19
CA VAL A 217 4.10 12.83 7.63
C VAL A 217 2.77 13.44 7.21
N LEU A 218 2.02 12.76 6.35
CA LEU A 218 0.62 13.06 6.11
C LEU A 218 -0.24 12.23 7.08
N LYS A 219 -1.06 12.89 7.90
CA LYS A 219 -1.90 12.23 8.91
C LYS A 219 -3.38 12.46 8.63
N TYR A 220 -4.14 11.37 8.55
CA TYR A 220 -5.56 11.41 8.22
C TYR A 220 -6.45 11.57 9.47
N TYR A 221 -7.17 12.69 9.55
CA TYR A 221 -8.18 13.00 10.57
C TYR A 221 -9.45 13.55 9.92
N PRO A 222 -10.32 12.69 9.35
CA PRO A 222 -11.59 13.13 8.81
C PRO A 222 -12.53 13.61 9.91
N ALA A 223 -13.42 14.55 9.55
CA ALA A 223 -14.45 15.07 10.44
C ALA A 223 -15.53 14.01 10.77
N SER A 224 -15.74 13.05 9.86
CA SER A 224 -16.66 11.92 10.00
C SER A 224 -16.00 10.64 9.49
N LEU A 225 -16.18 9.53 10.20
CA LEU A 225 -15.69 8.22 9.75
C LEU A 225 -16.64 7.66 8.70
N LEU A 226 -16.19 7.55 7.45
CA LEU A 226 -16.93 6.83 6.41
C LEU A 226 -16.35 5.42 6.23
N PRO A 227 -17.20 4.39 6.05
CA PRO A 227 -16.79 3.00 5.80
C PRO A 227 -15.71 2.77 4.74
N ASN A 228 -15.65 3.62 3.71
CA ASN A 228 -14.84 3.43 2.51
C ASN A 228 -13.85 4.57 2.30
N ASP A 229 -13.47 5.26 3.39
CA ASP A 229 -12.65 6.45 3.28
C ASP A 229 -11.25 6.12 2.76
N VAL A 230 -10.82 6.92 1.80
CA VAL A 230 -9.50 6.83 1.17
C VAL A 230 -8.70 8.05 1.55
N MET A 231 -7.48 7.86 2.03
CA MET A 231 -6.62 8.99 2.38
C MET A 231 -6.08 9.67 1.11
N ILE A 232 -5.49 8.91 0.18
CA ILE A 232 -4.88 9.39 -1.05
C ILE A 232 -5.47 8.70 -2.28
N GLN A 233 -5.81 9.46 -3.31
CA GLN A 233 -6.17 8.95 -4.63
C GLN A 233 -5.15 9.41 -5.68
N VAL A 234 -4.46 8.47 -6.31
CA VAL A 234 -3.56 8.70 -7.44
C VAL A 234 -4.41 8.69 -8.72
N ALA A 235 -4.55 9.86 -9.35
CA ALA A 235 -5.61 10.16 -10.31
C ALA A 235 -5.12 10.67 -11.68
N SER A 236 -3.83 10.50 -12.00
CA SER A 236 -3.24 10.90 -13.28
C SER A 236 -2.14 9.91 -13.70
N ASP A 237 -1.77 9.94 -14.98
CA ASP A 237 -0.64 9.21 -15.55
C ASP A 237 0.70 9.89 -15.25
N ASN A 238 1.79 9.12 -15.37
CA ASN A 238 3.18 9.60 -15.32
C ASN A 238 3.52 10.34 -14.02
N ILE A 239 3.10 9.79 -12.89
CA ILE A 239 3.33 10.38 -11.58
C ILE A 239 4.07 9.44 -10.65
N PHE A 240 4.94 10.02 -9.83
CA PHE A 240 5.56 9.34 -8.71
C PHE A 240 5.07 9.89 -7.37
N VAL A 241 5.04 9.06 -6.35
CA VAL A 241 4.80 9.43 -4.95
C VAL A 241 5.95 8.85 -4.12
N LYS A 242 6.82 9.72 -3.60
CA LYS A 242 8.09 9.33 -2.99
C LYS A 242 8.32 9.92 -1.60
N ASN A 243 9.05 9.18 -0.76
CA ASN A 243 9.60 9.64 0.53
C ASN A 243 8.54 10.30 1.45
N LEU A 244 7.35 9.70 1.53
CA LEU A 244 6.26 10.18 2.36
C LEU A 244 5.88 9.13 3.40
N HIS A 245 5.59 9.60 4.61
CA HIS A 245 4.97 8.81 5.66
C HIS A 245 3.45 9.07 5.65
N PHE A 246 2.69 8.09 5.22
CA PHE A 246 1.24 8.09 5.31
C PHE A 246 0.74 7.41 6.58
N ASN A 247 -0.01 8.14 7.39
CA ASN A 247 -0.66 7.63 8.58
C ASN A 247 -2.18 7.81 8.46
N GLY A 248 -2.90 6.72 8.18
CA GLY A 248 -4.36 6.71 8.05
C GLY A 248 -5.12 6.95 9.35
N GLY A 249 -4.41 7.09 10.48
CA GLY A 249 -4.98 7.43 11.77
C GLY A 249 -5.95 6.39 12.35
N GLN A 250 -5.95 5.16 11.81
CA GLN A 250 -6.96 4.12 12.07
C GLN A 250 -8.37 4.52 11.63
N LYS A 251 -8.46 5.39 10.62
CA LYS A 251 -9.71 5.96 10.12
C LYS A 251 -9.92 5.75 8.62
N ALA A 252 -8.83 5.69 7.86
CA ALA A 252 -8.91 5.36 6.44
C ALA A 252 -9.09 3.85 6.26
N ALA A 253 -10.03 3.45 5.42
CA ALA A 253 -10.10 2.09 4.93
C ALA A 253 -8.89 1.80 4.03
N TRP A 254 -8.56 2.73 3.12
CA TRP A 254 -7.41 2.61 2.22
C TRP A 254 -6.46 3.81 2.34
N ILE A 255 -5.16 3.56 2.48
CA ILE A 255 -4.18 4.67 2.52
C ILE A 255 -4.00 5.26 1.13
N ILE A 256 -3.70 4.43 0.14
CA ILE A 256 -3.51 4.86 -1.25
C ILE A 256 -4.41 4.02 -2.16
N GLU A 257 -5.25 4.69 -2.94
CA GLU A 257 -5.96 4.11 -4.06
C GLU A 257 -5.38 4.64 -5.37
N ILE A 258 -5.03 3.73 -6.27
CA ILE A 258 -4.66 4.06 -7.65
C ILE A 258 -5.90 3.86 -8.51
N LEU A 259 -6.39 4.95 -9.11
CA LEU A 259 -7.59 4.92 -9.95
C LEU A 259 -7.33 4.15 -11.25
N ASN A 260 -8.39 3.57 -11.80
CA ASN A 260 -8.34 2.68 -12.96
C ASN A 260 -7.73 3.35 -14.21
N ASN A 261 -7.11 2.54 -15.07
CA ASN A 261 -6.54 2.91 -16.38
C ASN A 261 -5.40 3.96 -16.39
N ASN A 262 -4.92 4.40 -15.23
CA ASN A 262 -3.71 5.17 -15.10
C ASN A 262 -2.45 4.39 -15.51
N ARG A 263 -1.42 5.12 -15.95
CA ARG A 263 -0.17 4.58 -16.49
C ARG A 263 1.07 5.21 -15.86
N ASN A 264 2.17 4.47 -15.85
CA ASN A 264 3.49 4.93 -15.41
C ASN A 264 3.44 5.56 -14.01
N ILE A 265 3.00 4.78 -13.03
CA ILE A 265 2.85 5.19 -11.63
C ILE A 265 3.97 4.56 -10.82
N GLU A 266 4.67 5.37 -10.03
CA GLU A 266 5.71 4.91 -9.11
C GLU A 266 5.35 5.30 -7.66
N ILE A 267 5.32 4.34 -6.74
CA ILE A 267 5.18 4.57 -5.31
C ILE A 267 6.45 4.05 -4.65
N ALA A 268 7.29 4.96 -4.14
CA ALA A 268 8.63 4.60 -3.66
C ALA A 268 8.98 5.17 -2.30
N ASP A 269 9.80 4.46 -1.53
CA ASP A 269 10.42 4.98 -0.30
C ASP A 269 9.39 5.51 0.73
N CYS A 270 8.18 4.96 0.72
CA CYS A 270 7.08 5.42 1.55
C CYS A 270 6.91 4.56 2.81
N PHE A 271 6.49 5.17 3.90
CA PHE A 271 6.03 4.46 5.09
C PHE A 271 4.50 4.53 5.17
N ILE A 272 3.82 3.39 5.10
CA ILE A 272 2.37 3.29 4.94
C ILE A 272 1.80 2.56 6.15
N GLN A 273 0.99 3.27 6.94
CA GLN A 273 0.39 2.70 8.14
C GLN A 273 -1.00 3.24 8.48
N GLY A 274 -1.65 2.57 9.44
CA GLY A 274 -2.84 3.10 10.11
C GLY A 274 -4.11 3.01 9.27
N ALA A 275 -4.21 2.04 8.35
CA ALA A 275 -5.49 1.68 7.73
C ALA A 275 -6.26 0.74 8.65
N GLU A 276 -7.57 0.94 8.77
CA GLU A 276 -8.43 0.11 9.61
C GLU A 276 -9.80 -0.12 8.95
N GLN A 277 -10.26 -1.37 8.98
CA GLN A 277 -11.62 -1.69 8.58
C GLN A 277 -12.59 -1.28 9.69
N SER A 278 -13.58 -0.47 9.33
CA SER A 278 -14.70 -0.17 10.22
C SER A 278 -15.49 -1.44 10.55
N ALA A 279 -15.73 -1.66 11.85
CA ALA A 279 -16.33 -2.88 12.41
C ALA A 279 -17.70 -3.24 11.80
N ASP A 280 -18.49 -2.24 11.40
CA ASP A 280 -19.86 -2.41 10.90
C ASP A 280 -19.93 -2.63 9.38
N THR A 281 -18.79 -2.85 8.72
CA THR A 281 -18.68 -2.79 7.26
C THR A 281 -18.00 -4.03 6.69
N LYS A 282 -18.39 -4.41 5.47
CA LYS A 282 -17.69 -5.47 4.70
C LYS A 282 -16.46 -4.94 3.94
N VAL A 283 -16.07 -3.70 4.18
CA VAL A 283 -15.03 -3.03 3.40
C VAL A 283 -13.69 -3.29 4.05
N TYR A 284 -12.80 -3.90 3.31
CA TYR A 284 -11.48 -4.28 3.80
C TYR A 284 -10.58 -3.07 4.02
N ALA A 285 -9.59 -3.23 4.91
CA ALA A 285 -8.48 -2.30 5.06
C ALA A 285 -7.37 -2.59 4.04
N ALA A 286 -6.74 -1.55 3.49
CA ALA A 286 -5.59 -1.70 2.60
C ALA A 286 -4.55 -0.59 2.76
N GLY A 287 -3.27 -0.94 2.65
CA GLY A 287 -2.20 0.04 2.44
C GLY A 287 -2.31 0.65 1.05
N ILE A 288 -2.10 -0.16 0.02
CA ILE A 288 -2.28 0.25 -1.38
C ILE A 288 -3.33 -0.63 -2.06
N ARG A 289 -4.21 0.01 -2.84
CA ARG A 289 -5.15 -0.65 -3.73
C ARG A 289 -4.96 -0.19 -5.17
N PHE A 290 -4.95 -1.12 -6.12
CA PHE A 290 -5.10 -0.85 -7.56
C PHE A 290 -6.11 -1.82 -8.16
N ARG A 291 -6.90 -1.39 -9.16
CA ARG A 291 -8.02 -2.21 -9.67
C ARG A 291 -7.91 -2.68 -11.10
N GLU A 292 -7.98 -1.78 -12.07
CA GLU A 292 -8.23 -2.17 -13.47
C GLU A 292 -7.31 -1.43 -14.43
N GLY A 293 -6.80 -2.16 -15.42
CA GLY A 293 -6.21 -1.60 -16.64
C GLY A 293 -4.95 -0.75 -16.44
N MET A 294 -4.23 -0.91 -15.32
CA MET A 294 -2.94 -0.24 -15.11
C MET A 294 -1.93 -0.63 -16.18
N ASP A 295 -1.07 0.29 -16.59
CA ASP A 295 0.11 -0.02 -17.41
C ASP A 295 1.35 0.66 -16.82
N GLY A 296 2.31 -0.12 -16.32
CA GLY A 296 3.51 0.41 -15.69
C GLY A 296 3.25 0.93 -14.27
N LEU A 297 2.95 0.03 -13.33
CA LEU A 297 2.88 0.36 -11.91
C LEU A 297 4.10 -0.22 -11.20
N TYR A 298 4.81 0.63 -10.46
CA TYR A 298 5.99 0.24 -9.71
C TYR A 298 5.86 0.64 -8.24
N ILE A 299 5.85 -0.35 -7.34
CA ILE A 299 5.76 -0.15 -5.89
C ILE A 299 7.02 -0.71 -5.24
N HIS A 300 7.88 0.15 -4.68
CA HIS A 300 9.15 -0.32 -4.15
C HIS A 300 9.72 0.42 -2.95
N HIS A 301 10.60 -0.26 -2.21
CA HIS A 301 11.29 0.31 -1.06
C HIS A 301 10.33 0.92 0.00
N CYS A 302 9.06 0.49 0.00
CA CYS A 302 8.05 0.95 0.96
C CYS A 302 7.99 0.04 2.18
N ARG A 303 7.54 0.57 3.31
CA ARG A 303 7.23 -0.19 4.52
C ARG A 303 5.75 -0.12 4.87
N PHE A 304 5.14 -1.28 5.11
CA PHE A 304 3.74 -1.45 5.47
C PHE A 304 3.62 -2.00 6.89
N THR A 305 2.90 -1.31 7.75
CA THR A 305 2.67 -1.77 9.13
C THR A 305 1.36 -1.23 9.68
N ASN A 306 0.84 -1.85 10.76
CA ASN A 306 -0.38 -1.40 11.45
C ASN A 306 -1.55 -1.19 10.47
N ILE A 307 -1.77 -2.17 9.59
CA ILE A 307 -2.96 -2.26 8.73
C ILE A 307 -3.84 -3.34 9.31
N ASN A 308 -4.96 -2.93 9.87
CA ASN A 308 -5.76 -3.75 10.78
C ASN A 308 -7.18 -3.95 10.26
N ALA A 309 -7.78 -5.04 10.69
CA ALA A 309 -9.20 -5.26 10.49
C ALA A 309 -9.88 -5.76 11.77
N SER A 310 -11.19 -5.59 11.84
CA SER A 310 -12.01 -6.17 12.91
C SER A 310 -11.94 -7.71 12.92
N VAL A 311 -12.53 -8.32 13.96
CA VAL A 311 -12.53 -9.77 14.22
C VAL A 311 -12.96 -10.60 13.00
N THR A 312 -13.96 -10.20 12.22
CA THR A 312 -14.36 -10.96 11.01
C THR A 312 -13.90 -10.29 9.72
N GLY A 313 -12.97 -9.35 9.87
CA GLY A 313 -12.56 -8.42 8.85
C GLY A 313 -11.46 -8.92 7.91
N ILE A 314 -11.13 -8.07 6.95
CA ILE A 314 -10.17 -8.29 5.88
C ILE A 314 -9.16 -7.14 5.90
N ALA A 315 -7.87 -7.47 6.04
CA ALA A 315 -6.76 -6.51 5.99
C ALA A 315 -5.74 -6.89 4.90
N ARG A 316 -5.20 -5.89 4.20
CA ARG A 316 -4.29 -6.06 3.07
C ARG A 316 -3.13 -5.07 3.13
N GLY A 317 -1.90 -5.52 2.92
CA GLY A 317 -0.80 -4.59 2.65
C GLY A 317 -0.99 -3.93 1.28
N ILE A 318 -0.96 -4.76 0.23
CA ILE A 318 -1.27 -4.38 -1.15
C ILE A 318 -2.37 -5.29 -1.69
N ILE A 319 -3.35 -4.71 -2.37
CA ILE A 319 -4.37 -5.45 -3.12
C ILE A 319 -4.47 -4.96 -4.57
N GLY A 320 -4.29 -5.89 -5.50
CA GLY A 320 -4.64 -5.76 -6.91
C GLY A 320 -5.90 -6.54 -7.22
N SER A 321 -6.99 -5.88 -7.61
CA SER A 321 -8.23 -6.59 -7.97
C SER A 321 -9.13 -5.87 -8.97
N GLY A 322 -9.52 -6.56 -10.03
CA GLY A 322 -10.44 -6.03 -11.04
C GLY A 322 -10.68 -7.01 -12.18
N ARG A 323 -11.57 -6.66 -13.12
CA ARG A 323 -11.90 -7.55 -14.25
C ARG A 323 -10.87 -7.49 -15.38
N ILE A 324 -10.26 -6.32 -15.56
CA ILE A 324 -9.29 -6.02 -16.62
C ILE A 324 -7.89 -6.11 -16.02
N SER A 325 -7.07 -7.04 -16.51
CA SER A 325 -5.69 -7.17 -16.05
C SER A 325 -4.88 -5.90 -16.19
N PRO A 326 -3.99 -5.63 -15.23
CA PRO A 326 -2.95 -4.65 -15.44
C PRO A 326 -1.87 -5.21 -16.38
N LYS A 327 -0.98 -4.33 -16.84
CA LYS A 327 0.22 -4.64 -17.61
C LYS A 327 1.41 -4.07 -16.87
N LYS A 328 2.49 -4.85 -16.74
CA LYS A 328 3.76 -4.41 -16.16
C LYS A 328 3.59 -3.83 -14.74
N VAL A 329 3.11 -4.65 -13.82
CA VAL A 329 3.12 -4.31 -12.39
C VAL A 329 4.32 -4.96 -11.72
N ILE A 330 5.12 -4.17 -11.01
CA ILE A 330 6.26 -4.64 -10.24
C ILE A 330 6.08 -4.20 -8.79
N ILE A 331 6.14 -5.17 -7.87
CA ILE A 331 6.12 -4.95 -6.43
C ILE A 331 7.45 -5.48 -5.87
N GLU A 332 8.37 -4.60 -5.48
CA GLU A 332 9.71 -5.05 -5.06
C GLU A 332 10.34 -4.36 -3.87
N ASN A 333 11.22 -5.06 -3.17
CA ASN A 333 12.04 -4.50 -2.08
C ASN A 333 11.22 -3.80 -0.99
N ASN A 334 9.94 -4.19 -0.82
CA ASN A 334 9.08 -3.67 0.23
C ASN A 334 9.21 -4.50 1.51
N ILE A 335 8.89 -3.89 2.64
CA ILE A 335 8.82 -4.55 3.95
C ILE A 335 7.37 -4.56 4.42
N PHE A 336 6.82 -5.75 4.63
CA PHE A 336 5.52 -5.95 5.26
C PHE A 336 5.71 -6.44 6.69
N ASP A 337 5.09 -5.75 7.63
CA ASP A 337 5.33 -6.01 9.05
C ASP A 337 4.07 -5.75 9.90
N GLY A 338 3.37 -6.84 10.26
CA GLY A 338 2.20 -6.75 11.13
C GLY A 338 0.93 -6.25 10.43
N ILE A 339 0.57 -6.90 9.32
CA ILE A 339 -0.77 -6.79 8.72
C ILE A 339 -1.66 -7.79 9.47
N THR A 340 -2.68 -7.31 10.18
CA THR A 340 -3.40 -8.15 11.15
C THR A 340 -4.92 -7.98 11.07
N SER A 341 -5.63 -8.97 11.59
CA SER A 341 -7.04 -8.88 11.98
C SER A 341 -7.12 -9.13 13.47
N ALA A 342 -7.99 -8.43 14.20
CA ALA A 342 -8.08 -8.43 15.67
C ALA A 342 -8.47 -9.76 16.32
N GLY A 343 -8.36 -10.90 15.63
CA GLY A 343 -8.25 -12.17 16.34
C GLY A 343 -7.70 -13.30 15.48
N ALA A 344 -8.30 -14.48 15.57
CA ALA A 344 -7.65 -15.75 15.22
C ALA A 344 -6.97 -15.73 13.83
N ALA A 345 -5.85 -16.45 13.71
CA ALA A 345 -5.03 -16.61 12.50
C ALA A 345 -5.78 -17.05 11.23
N THR A 346 -7.03 -17.50 11.38
CA THR A 346 -7.90 -17.93 10.28
C THR A 346 -8.52 -16.74 9.52
N TRP A 347 -8.42 -15.52 10.04
CA TRP A 347 -9.08 -14.33 9.50
C TRP A 347 -8.23 -13.59 8.48
N ASP A 348 -8.87 -13.01 7.46
CA ASP A 348 -8.27 -12.67 6.16
C ASP A 348 -7.32 -11.48 6.25
N ALA A 349 -6.11 -11.69 6.78
CA ALA A 349 -5.03 -10.72 6.88
C ALA A 349 -3.83 -11.17 6.02
N ASP A 350 -3.90 -10.83 4.73
CA ASP A 350 -2.90 -11.19 3.72
C ASP A 350 -2.04 -9.97 3.38
N GLN A 351 -0.72 -10.12 3.26
CA GLN A 351 0.16 -8.97 3.02
C GLN A 351 0.10 -8.47 1.57
N ILE A 352 0.14 -9.36 0.59
CA ILE A 352 -0.11 -9.04 -0.82
C ILE A 352 -1.22 -9.95 -1.37
N VAL A 353 -2.20 -9.36 -2.05
CA VAL A 353 -3.28 -10.11 -2.71
C VAL A 353 -3.48 -9.63 -4.14
N ILE A 354 -3.45 -10.57 -5.09
CA ILE A 354 -3.74 -10.33 -6.50
C ILE A 354 -4.89 -11.25 -6.88
N GLN A 355 -6.06 -10.71 -7.22
CA GLN A 355 -7.28 -11.49 -7.44
C GLN A 355 -8.18 -10.91 -8.52
N ASP A 356 -9.14 -11.71 -8.96
CA ASP A 356 -10.26 -11.34 -9.84
C ASP A 356 -9.92 -11.03 -11.32
N TYR A 357 -8.64 -10.95 -11.69
CA TYR A 357 -8.25 -10.77 -13.09
C TYR A 357 -8.51 -12.03 -13.90
N THR A 358 -9.11 -11.84 -15.08
CA THR A 358 -9.60 -12.94 -15.93
C THR A 358 -8.56 -13.41 -16.96
N ASP A 359 -7.67 -12.52 -17.37
CA ASP A 359 -6.52 -12.75 -18.24
C ASP A 359 -5.19 -12.63 -17.46
N SER A 360 -4.08 -12.91 -18.14
CA SER A 360 -2.74 -12.89 -17.53
C SER A 360 -2.37 -11.49 -17.04
N ALA A 361 -2.18 -11.32 -15.74
CA ALA A 361 -1.93 -10.04 -15.10
C ALA A 361 -0.50 -9.51 -15.28
N GLY A 362 0.46 -10.36 -15.69
CA GLY A 362 1.85 -9.96 -15.95
C GLY A 362 2.51 -9.24 -14.77
N ILE A 363 2.25 -9.72 -13.54
CA ILE A 363 2.71 -9.09 -12.30
C ILE A 363 3.97 -9.77 -11.78
N ILE A 364 4.96 -8.96 -11.40
CA ILE A 364 6.20 -9.41 -10.78
C ILE A 364 6.21 -8.97 -9.31
N ILE A 365 6.45 -9.92 -8.40
CA ILE A 365 6.59 -9.68 -6.96
C ILE A 365 7.97 -10.20 -6.54
N ARG A 366 8.92 -9.32 -6.20
CA ARG A 366 10.31 -9.75 -5.95
C ARG A 366 11.05 -9.03 -4.85
N GLY A 367 11.98 -9.71 -4.17
CA GLY A 367 12.85 -9.06 -3.19
C GLY A 367 12.14 -8.48 -1.96
N ASN A 368 10.85 -8.78 -1.74
CA ASN A 368 10.10 -8.26 -0.61
C ASN A 368 10.40 -9.07 0.65
N LYS A 369 10.34 -8.40 1.81
CA LYS A 369 10.43 -9.01 3.13
C LYS A 369 9.06 -9.04 3.79
N HIS A 370 8.59 -10.24 4.07
CA HIS A 370 7.31 -10.51 4.69
C HIS A 370 7.53 -10.97 6.14
N ASN A 371 7.37 -10.06 7.09
CA ASN A 371 7.53 -10.32 8.52
C ASN A 371 6.18 -10.35 9.23
N ASN A 372 6.09 -11.06 10.36
CA ASN A 372 4.89 -11.07 11.21
C ASN A 372 3.61 -11.44 10.42
N ILE A 373 3.69 -12.46 9.56
CA ILE A 373 2.58 -12.86 8.71
C ILE A 373 1.41 -13.38 9.57
N SER A 374 0.24 -12.74 9.49
CA SER A 374 -0.96 -13.18 10.22
C SER A 374 -1.66 -14.36 9.55
N LYS A 375 -2.02 -14.24 8.27
CA LYS A 375 -2.60 -15.35 7.49
C LYS A 375 -1.73 -15.79 6.33
N ARG A 376 -1.47 -14.90 5.36
CA ARG A 376 -0.62 -15.18 4.19
C ARG A 376 0.35 -14.06 3.88
N GLY A 377 1.55 -14.41 3.44
CA GLY A 377 2.47 -13.44 2.83
C GLY A 377 1.92 -12.99 1.47
N GLN A 378 1.56 -13.95 0.62
CA GLN A 378 1.05 -13.70 -0.72
C GLN A 378 -0.14 -14.59 -1.07
N LYS A 379 -1.21 -14.00 -1.62
CA LYS A 379 -2.37 -14.71 -2.18
C LYS A 379 -2.49 -14.39 -3.67
N LEU A 380 -2.19 -15.40 -4.50
CA LEU A 380 -2.08 -15.29 -5.95
C LEU A 380 -3.29 -15.97 -6.61
N GLN A 381 -4.35 -15.19 -6.83
CA GLN A 381 -5.65 -15.62 -7.37
C GLN A 381 -5.91 -15.20 -8.80
N SER A 382 -4.91 -14.64 -9.48
CA SER A 382 -4.98 -14.26 -10.90
C SER A 382 -3.88 -14.94 -11.68
N PRO A 383 -4.06 -15.17 -12.99
CA PRO A 383 -3.03 -15.83 -13.77
C PRO A 383 -1.88 -14.89 -14.15
N GLY A 384 -0.72 -15.46 -14.50
CA GLY A 384 0.41 -14.68 -15.02
C GLY A 384 1.17 -13.90 -13.96
N ILE A 385 1.40 -14.50 -12.78
CA ILE A 385 2.12 -13.87 -11.67
C ILE A 385 3.47 -14.57 -11.47
N HIS A 386 4.54 -13.79 -11.30
CA HIS A 386 5.87 -14.28 -10.99
C HIS A 386 6.32 -13.75 -9.62
N SER A 387 6.47 -14.64 -8.65
CA SER A 387 6.94 -14.34 -7.30
C SER A 387 8.32 -14.95 -7.06
N TYR A 388 9.34 -14.09 -6.86
CA TYR A 388 10.70 -14.60 -6.68
C TYR A 388 11.62 -13.81 -5.76
N LYS A 389 12.60 -14.47 -5.15
CA LYS A 389 13.56 -13.85 -4.20
C LYS A 389 12.89 -13.11 -3.04
N ASN A 390 11.66 -13.45 -2.68
CA ASN A 390 11.01 -12.90 -1.49
C ASN A 390 11.40 -13.71 -0.25
N GLU A 391 11.36 -13.06 0.89
CA GLU A 391 11.68 -13.64 2.20
C GLU A 391 10.44 -13.63 3.09
N PHE A 392 10.11 -14.75 3.71
CA PHE A 392 8.92 -14.92 4.54
C PHE A 392 9.27 -15.42 5.93
N ARG A 393 8.79 -14.71 6.94
CA ARG A 393 8.95 -15.01 8.37
C ARG A 393 7.62 -14.86 9.11
N SER A 394 7.34 -15.79 10.01
CA SER A 394 6.19 -15.71 10.91
C SER A 394 6.63 -15.89 12.36
N VAL A 395 6.73 -14.81 13.12
CA VAL A 395 7.06 -14.87 14.56
C VAL A 395 5.82 -14.94 15.46
N LEU A 396 4.63 -15.15 14.88
CA LEU A 396 3.37 -15.29 15.62
C LEU A 396 3.30 -16.58 16.47
N TYR A 397 4.29 -17.47 16.35
CA TYR A 397 4.47 -18.60 17.27
C TYR A 397 4.46 -18.20 18.75
N LYS A 398 4.98 -17.01 19.09
CA LYS A 398 4.95 -16.50 20.48
C LYS A 398 3.53 -16.28 21.04
N SER A 399 2.51 -16.32 20.19
CA SER A 399 1.09 -16.14 20.52
C SER A 399 0.24 -17.40 20.32
N ASN A 400 0.84 -18.59 20.14
CA ASN A 400 0.16 -19.85 19.79
C ASN A 400 -0.66 -19.78 18.48
N SER A 401 -0.32 -18.84 17.59
CA SER A 401 -1.01 -18.62 16.33
C SER A 401 -0.19 -19.20 15.17
N ILE A 402 -0.84 -19.95 14.28
CA ILE A 402 -0.22 -20.55 13.09
C ILE A 402 -0.68 -19.77 11.86
N SER A 403 0.27 -19.24 11.10
CA SER A 403 -0.04 -18.60 9.82
C SER A 403 -0.50 -19.64 8.81
N TYR A 404 -1.42 -19.30 7.92
CA TYR A 404 -1.94 -20.25 6.94
C TYR A 404 -0.87 -20.65 5.92
N SER A 405 -0.23 -19.67 5.27
CA SER A 405 0.84 -19.94 4.31
C SER A 405 1.80 -18.78 4.09
N ALA A 406 3.00 -19.06 3.56
CA ALA A 406 3.85 -17.99 3.05
C ALA A 406 3.31 -17.51 1.70
N ILE A 407 3.03 -18.45 0.81
CA ILE A 407 2.47 -18.20 -0.53
C ILE A 407 1.32 -19.16 -0.81
N SER A 408 0.21 -18.63 -1.31
CA SER A 408 -0.91 -19.40 -1.86
C SER A 408 -1.14 -19.07 -3.31
N ALA A 409 -1.17 -20.09 -4.18
CA ALA A 409 -1.49 -19.94 -5.59
C ALA A 409 -2.75 -20.72 -5.99
N TYR A 410 -3.71 -19.99 -6.52
CA TYR A 410 -5.08 -20.44 -6.77
C TYR A 410 -5.52 -20.18 -8.22
N ASN A 411 -4.56 -20.00 -9.14
CA ASN A 411 -4.81 -19.76 -10.56
C ASN A 411 -3.67 -20.32 -11.43
N ASN A 412 -3.76 -20.10 -12.74
CA ASN A 412 -2.87 -20.66 -13.76
C ASN A 412 -1.64 -19.77 -14.04
N PHE A 413 -0.59 -20.33 -14.66
CA PHE A 413 0.57 -19.55 -15.13
C PHE A 413 1.25 -18.74 -14.01
N ILE A 414 1.47 -19.40 -12.87
CA ILE A 414 2.12 -18.79 -11.70
C ILE A 414 3.50 -19.40 -11.53
N THR A 415 4.51 -18.56 -11.38
CA THR A 415 5.89 -18.98 -11.07
C THR A 415 6.26 -18.51 -9.67
N ILE A 416 6.74 -19.44 -8.85
CA ILE A 416 7.23 -19.22 -7.48
C ILE A 416 8.66 -19.73 -7.42
N ASP A 417 9.65 -18.83 -7.50
CA ASP A 417 11.05 -19.24 -7.56
C ASP A 417 11.99 -18.55 -6.57
N SER A 418 13.03 -19.25 -6.13
CA SER A 418 14.12 -18.66 -5.33
C SER A 418 13.65 -17.90 -4.08
N ASN A 419 12.49 -18.23 -3.53
CA ASN A 419 11.98 -17.62 -2.31
C ASN A 419 12.53 -18.35 -1.09
N ILE A 420 12.62 -17.63 0.03
CA ILE A 420 13.09 -18.15 1.31
C ILE A 420 11.93 -18.07 2.31
N VAL A 421 11.52 -19.21 2.85
CA VAL A 421 10.62 -19.28 4.00
C VAL A 421 11.44 -19.75 5.19
N GLN A 422 11.59 -18.90 6.20
CA GLN A 422 12.40 -19.18 7.38
C GLN A 422 11.74 -18.62 8.64
N GLU A 423 12.08 -19.17 9.80
CA GLU A 423 11.67 -18.63 11.11
C GLU A 423 10.14 -18.47 11.24
N GLY A 424 9.47 -19.53 11.69
CA GLY A 424 8.03 -19.49 11.99
C GLY A 424 7.29 -20.81 11.88
N VAL A 425 5.98 -20.76 12.18
CA VAL A 425 5.04 -21.89 12.02
C VAL A 425 3.97 -21.50 11.02
N PHE A 426 3.97 -22.22 9.89
CA PHE A 426 2.95 -22.10 8.85
C PHE A 426 2.16 -23.41 8.77
N GLU A 427 0.88 -23.40 8.42
CA GLU A 427 0.21 -24.65 8.10
C GLU A 427 0.82 -25.29 6.84
N LYS A 428 1.21 -24.46 5.86
CA LYS A 428 1.95 -24.84 4.66
C LYS A 428 2.91 -23.71 4.26
N CYS A 429 4.15 -23.97 3.86
CA CYS A 429 4.96 -22.87 3.30
C CYS A 429 4.35 -22.37 1.99
N ILE A 430 4.13 -23.29 1.04
CA ILE A 430 3.51 -23.02 -0.25
C ILE A 430 2.29 -23.91 -0.40
N GLU A 431 1.17 -23.32 -0.79
CA GLU A 431 -0.02 -24.09 -1.14
C GLU A 431 -0.55 -23.77 -2.53
N ILE A 432 -0.99 -24.83 -3.22
CA ILE A 432 -1.56 -24.78 -4.55
C ILE A 432 -2.93 -25.44 -4.50
N GLY A 433 -3.99 -24.75 -4.90
CA GLY A 433 -5.28 -25.44 -5.02
C GLY A 433 -6.53 -24.59 -4.90
N VAL A 434 -7.57 -25.03 -5.61
CA VAL A 434 -8.94 -24.56 -5.43
C VAL A 434 -9.83 -25.80 -5.45
N ILE A 435 -10.84 -25.85 -4.57
CA ILE A 435 -11.63 -27.07 -4.33
C ILE A 435 -12.30 -27.59 -5.61
N ASN A 436 -12.77 -26.69 -6.49
CA ASN A 436 -13.61 -27.03 -7.65
C ASN A 436 -13.04 -26.61 -9.02
N SER A 437 -11.78 -26.19 -9.10
CA SER A 437 -11.15 -25.81 -10.37
C SER A 437 -9.81 -26.52 -10.58
N THR A 438 -9.33 -26.44 -11.82
CA THR A 438 -8.02 -26.95 -12.21
C THR A 438 -7.05 -25.79 -12.37
N ASN A 439 -5.91 -25.87 -11.69
CA ASN A 439 -4.80 -24.99 -12.00
C ASN A 439 -3.86 -25.67 -13.00
N ASN A 440 -3.28 -24.87 -13.88
CA ASN A 440 -2.42 -25.28 -14.97
C ASN A 440 -1.16 -24.42 -14.99
N ASN A 441 -0.03 -25.05 -15.34
CA ASN A 441 1.24 -24.36 -15.58
C ASN A 441 1.70 -23.55 -14.35
N ILE A 442 1.92 -24.24 -13.24
CA ILE A 442 2.52 -23.64 -12.04
C ILE A 442 3.94 -24.18 -11.89
N ILE A 443 4.89 -23.27 -11.69
CA ILE A 443 6.30 -23.60 -11.49
C ILE A 443 6.68 -23.20 -10.06
N ILE A 444 7.26 -24.14 -9.32
CA ILE A 444 7.78 -23.96 -7.96
C ILE A 444 9.23 -24.45 -7.97
N ASP A 445 10.18 -23.53 -8.14
CA ASP A 445 11.57 -23.88 -8.40
C ASP A 445 12.55 -23.20 -7.43
N ASN A 446 13.61 -23.91 -7.03
CA ASN A 446 14.73 -23.33 -6.29
C ASN A 446 14.36 -22.61 -4.97
N ASN A 447 13.24 -22.97 -4.31
CA ASN A 447 12.84 -22.35 -3.05
C ASN A 447 13.55 -23.02 -1.85
N GLN A 448 13.83 -22.23 -0.81
CA GLN A 448 14.36 -22.70 0.47
C GLN A 448 13.28 -22.59 1.54
N LEU A 449 12.76 -23.73 1.99
CA LEU A 449 11.65 -23.81 2.94
C LEU A 449 12.16 -24.45 4.24
N ASN A 450 12.34 -23.66 5.29
CA ASN A 450 12.88 -24.12 6.57
C ASN A 450 12.01 -23.62 7.74
N LEU A 451 11.27 -24.53 8.35
CA LEU A 451 10.32 -24.18 9.41
C LEU A 451 10.93 -24.36 10.80
N SER A 452 10.44 -23.58 11.77
CA SER A 452 10.85 -23.74 13.17
C SER A 452 10.22 -25.03 13.75
N ALA A 453 10.89 -25.61 14.75
CA ALA A 453 10.53 -26.92 15.32
C ALA A 453 9.08 -26.99 15.84
N HIS A 454 8.56 -28.21 15.85
CA HIS A 454 7.16 -28.58 15.72
C HIS A 454 6.22 -28.20 16.88
N THR A 455 5.06 -27.64 16.53
CA THR A 455 3.82 -27.75 17.32
C THR A 455 2.74 -28.37 16.44
N GLY A 456 2.19 -29.52 16.85
CA GLY A 456 1.47 -30.48 16.00
C GLY A 456 0.27 -29.98 15.20
N GLY A 457 -0.11 -30.79 14.19
CA GLY A 457 -1.35 -30.67 13.40
C GLY A 457 -1.13 -30.41 11.90
N SER A 458 -0.41 -29.33 11.56
CA SER A 458 -0.19 -28.89 10.16
C SER A 458 1.11 -28.11 10.05
N ASN A 459 1.99 -28.48 9.12
CA ASN A 459 3.26 -27.78 8.86
C ASN A 459 3.93 -28.29 7.56
N ASP A 460 3.22 -28.26 6.43
CA ASP A 460 3.71 -28.87 5.19
C ASP A 460 4.66 -27.94 4.42
N GLY A 461 5.65 -28.49 3.71
CA GLY A 461 6.50 -27.69 2.82
C GLY A 461 5.68 -27.15 1.64
N ILE A 462 5.30 -28.05 0.74
CA ILE A 462 4.46 -27.74 -0.42
C ILE A 462 3.22 -28.63 -0.38
N ARG A 463 2.04 -28.03 -0.35
CA ARG A 463 0.76 -28.76 -0.43
C ARG A 463 0.03 -28.42 -1.72
N VAL A 464 -0.37 -29.45 -2.46
CA VAL A 464 -1.20 -29.35 -3.65
C VAL A 464 -2.54 -30.03 -3.36
N PHE A 465 -3.66 -29.34 -3.54
CA PHE A 465 -4.99 -29.85 -3.21
C PHE A 465 -6.06 -29.39 -4.20
N GLY A 466 -7.24 -30.01 -4.18
CA GLY A 466 -8.36 -29.66 -5.07
C GLY A 466 -8.72 -30.82 -5.99
N LYS A 467 -9.44 -30.53 -7.07
CA LYS A 467 -9.95 -31.58 -7.97
C LYS A 467 -8.86 -32.22 -8.81
N GLN A 468 -8.22 -31.45 -9.69
CA GLN A 468 -7.15 -31.91 -10.60
C GLN A 468 -6.24 -30.72 -10.90
N HIS A 469 -4.92 -30.94 -11.04
CA HIS A 469 -3.97 -29.95 -11.57
C HIS A 469 -3.21 -30.48 -12.78
N ARG A 470 -2.71 -29.59 -13.65
CA ARG A 470 -1.91 -29.99 -14.81
C ARG A 470 -0.63 -29.19 -14.93
N ASN A 471 0.43 -29.83 -15.45
CA ASN A 471 1.72 -29.19 -15.71
C ASN A 471 2.26 -28.43 -14.47
N LEU A 472 2.24 -29.08 -13.29
CA LEU A 472 2.88 -28.54 -12.09
C LEU A 472 4.35 -28.96 -12.09
N HIS A 473 5.28 -28.01 -12.03
CA HIS A 473 6.70 -28.28 -11.95
C HIS A 473 7.20 -27.90 -10.55
N ILE A 474 7.59 -28.89 -9.75
CA ILE A 474 8.14 -28.69 -8.40
C ILE A 474 9.57 -29.19 -8.42
N THR A 475 10.53 -28.28 -8.59
CA THR A 475 11.91 -28.63 -8.90
C THR A 475 12.93 -27.92 -8.02
N ASN A 476 14.06 -28.58 -7.75
CA ASN A 476 15.23 -27.97 -7.09
C ASN A 476 14.95 -27.29 -5.74
N ASN A 477 13.87 -27.64 -5.03
CA ASN A 477 13.55 -27.02 -3.74
C ASN A 477 14.31 -27.71 -2.60
N SER A 478 14.75 -26.93 -1.60
CA SER A 478 15.29 -27.44 -0.33
C SER A 478 14.24 -27.25 0.77
N ILE A 479 13.70 -28.35 1.30
CA ILE A 479 12.59 -28.36 2.27
C ILE A 479 13.04 -29.02 3.56
N GLN A 480 12.91 -28.35 4.70
CA GLN A 480 13.47 -28.80 5.97
C GLN A 480 12.53 -28.54 7.15
N ASN A 481 12.55 -29.46 8.13
CA ASN A 481 11.86 -29.33 9.42
C ASN A 481 10.33 -29.21 9.29
N VAL A 482 9.75 -29.95 8.34
CA VAL A 482 8.33 -29.91 8.00
C VAL A 482 7.60 -31.17 8.46
N ARG A 483 6.26 -31.14 8.45
CA ARG A 483 5.45 -32.34 8.63
C ARG A 483 5.56 -33.24 7.39
N LYS A 484 5.15 -32.76 6.22
CA LYS A 484 5.37 -33.42 4.92
C LYS A 484 6.15 -32.49 4.00
N GLY A 485 7.05 -33.04 3.18
CA GLY A 485 7.83 -32.24 2.22
C GLY A 485 6.96 -31.69 1.09
N ILE A 486 6.53 -32.59 0.20
CA ILE A 486 5.63 -32.31 -0.91
C ILE A 486 4.43 -33.23 -0.79
N TRP A 487 3.22 -32.68 -0.72
CA TRP A 487 2.00 -33.46 -0.56
C TRP A 487 0.95 -33.07 -1.59
N PHE A 488 0.60 -34.01 -2.44
CA PHE A 488 -0.55 -33.95 -3.34
C PHE A 488 -1.71 -34.68 -2.67
N ASP A 489 -2.81 -33.94 -2.54
CA ASP A 489 -4.12 -34.34 -2.06
C ASP A 489 -5.14 -34.01 -3.15
N CYS A 490 -4.85 -34.48 -4.36
CA CYS A 490 -5.56 -34.21 -5.62
C CYS A 490 -5.04 -35.12 -6.73
N SER A 491 -5.76 -35.21 -7.85
CA SER A 491 -5.19 -35.77 -9.08
C SER A 491 -4.29 -34.76 -9.79
N SER A 492 -3.36 -35.26 -10.57
CA SER A 492 -2.41 -34.46 -11.33
C SER A 492 -2.20 -35.04 -12.72
N ASP A 493 -2.00 -34.18 -13.72
CA ASP A 493 -1.67 -34.60 -15.09
C ASP A 493 -0.39 -33.91 -15.55
N SER A 494 0.56 -34.70 -16.06
CA SER A 494 1.80 -34.21 -16.69
C SER A 494 2.64 -33.31 -15.77
N SER A 495 2.61 -33.58 -14.46
CA SER A 495 3.38 -32.85 -13.45
C SER A 495 4.75 -33.46 -13.21
N ILE A 496 5.70 -32.63 -12.79
CA ILE A 496 7.11 -32.95 -12.60
C ILE A 496 7.48 -32.62 -11.16
N ILE A 497 8.08 -33.58 -10.46
CA ILE A 497 8.64 -33.44 -9.12
C ILE A 497 10.09 -33.93 -9.17
N GLU A 498 11.04 -33.01 -9.27
CA GLU A 498 12.44 -33.38 -9.54
C GLU A 498 13.48 -32.62 -8.72
N ASN A 499 14.59 -33.31 -8.41
CA ASN A 499 15.77 -32.70 -7.78
C ASN A 499 15.49 -31.97 -6.46
N ASN A 500 14.41 -32.30 -5.75
CA ASN A 500 14.11 -31.68 -4.46
C ASN A 500 14.92 -32.38 -3.35
N GLU A 501 15.44 -31.59 -2.39
CA GLU A 501 16.10 -32.10 -1.19
C GLU A 501 15.20 -31.86 0.03
N ILE A 502 14.82 -32.93 0.72
CA ILE A 502 13.88 -32.89 1.85
C ILE A 502 14.57 -33.48 3.08
N LYS A 503 14.66 -32.70 4.16
CA LYS A 503 15.36 -33.09 5.41
C LYS A 503 14.45 -32.95 6.63
N ASN A 504 14.61 -33.85 7.60
CA ASN A 504 13.94 -33.77 8.91
C ASN A 504 12.41 -33.66 8.80
N SER A 505 11.78 -34.48 7.97
CA SER A 505 10.32 -34.52 7.89
C SER A 505 9.71 -35.49 8.91
N LEU A 506 8.65 -35.08 9.60
CA LEU A 506 7.93 -35.94 10.54
C LEU A 506 7.24 -37.10 9.84
N ASN A 507 6.56 -36.78 8.75
CA ASN A 507 5.89 -37.73 7.88
C ASN A 507 6.70 -37.89 6.59
N SER A 508 6.12 -38.58 5.62
CA SER A 508 6.71 -38.84 4.32
C SER A 508 7.17 -37.55 3.62
N ALA A 509 8.34 -37.64 3.00
CA ALA A 509 8.96 -36.55 2.26
C ALA A 509 8.13 -36.17 1.03
N ILE A 510 7.70 -37.15 0.23
CA ILE A 510 6.79 -36.92 -0.90
C ILE A 510 5.59 -37.86 -0.78
N VAL A 511 4.39 -37.29 -0.87
CA VAL A 511 3.12 -38.01 -0.88
C VAL A 511 2.35 -37.61 -2.12
N VAL A 512 2.01 -38.56 -2.99
CA VAL A 512 1.16 -38.33 -4.15
C VAL A 512 -0.05 -39.25 -4.08
N HIS A 513 -1.13 -38.74 -3.48
CA HIS A 513 -2.39 -39.44 -3.32
C HIS A 513 -3.55 -38.60 -3.85
N PRO A 514 -4.43 -39.13 -4.70
CA PRO A 514 -5.66 -38.43 -5.03
C PRO A 514 -6.68 -38.52 -3.90
N VAL A 515 -7.64 -37.58 -3.91
CA VAL A 515 -8.73 -37.48 -2.92
C VAL A 515 -9.73 -38.65 -3.03
N SER A 516 -9.72 -39.38 -4.13
CA SER A 516 -10.61 -40.52 -4.40
C SER A 516 -9.87 -41.63 -5.16
N ASN A 517 -10.35 -42.85 -5.02
CA ASN A 517 -9.85 -44.03 -5.74
C ASN A 517 -10.63 -44.38 -7.02
N LYS A 518 -11.49 -43.47 -7.52
CA LYS A 518 -12.32 -43.69 -8.72
C LYS A 518 -11.55 -43.43 -10.02
N TRP A 519 -11.24 -44.49 -10.76
CA TRP A 519 -10.75 -44.38 -12.14
C TRP A 519 -11.84 -43.83 -13.10
N PRO A 520 -11.50 -43.05 -14.14
CA PRO A 520 -10.18 -42.46 -14.44
C PRO A 520 -9.96 -41.06 -13.86
N ASP A 521 -11.03 -40.41 -13.40
CA ASP A 521 -11.04 -38.96 -13.13
C ASP A 521 -10.18 -38.53 -11.93
N THR A 522 -9.79 -39.47 -11.06
CA THR A 522 -8.99 -39.18 -9.87
C THR A 522 -7.59 -39.79 -9.91
N TRP A 523 -7.03 -40.02 -11.10
CA TRP A 523 -5.67 -40.56 -11.24
C TRP A 523 -4.59 -39.53 -11.55
N ASN A 524 -3.37 -39.86 -11.16
CA ASN A 524 -2.17 -39.10 -11.46
C ASN A 524 -1.59 -39.58 -12.79
N ASN A 525 -1.87 -38.85 -13.87
CA ASN A 525 -1.49 -39.19 -15.24
C ASN A 525 -0.15 -38.56 -15.62
N ASN A 526 0.71 -39.30 -16.31
CA ASN A 526 1.98 -38.81 -16.87
C ASN A 526 2.88 -38.08 -15.86
N ILE A 527 2.76 -38.39 -14.57
CA ILE A 527 3.55 -37.72 -13.52
C ILE A 527 4.97 -38.25 -13.52
N ARG A 528 5.94 -37.35 -13.36
CA ARG A 528 7.36 -37.65 -13.31
C ARG A 528 7.95 -37.27 -11.96
N ILE A 529 8.46 -38.25 -11.23
CA ILE A 529 9.03 -38.09 -9.88
C ILE A 529 10.46 -38.64 -9.88
N VAL A 530 11.46 -37.76 -10.04
CA VAL A 530 12.84 -38.19 -10.36
C VAL A 530 13.89 -37.44 -9.55
N ASN A 531 14.98 -38.13 -9.16
CA ASN A 531 16.16 -37.51 -8.53
C ASN A 531 15.89 -36.74 -7.21
N ASN A 532 14.80 -37.05 -6.49
CA ASN A 532 14.55 -36.43 -5.20
C ASN A 532 15.38 -37.10 -4.10
N LYS A 533 15.77 -36.35 -3.08
CA LYS A 533 16.57 -36.82 -1.94
C LYS A 533 15.84 -36.57 -0.63
N ALA A 534 15.63 -37.61 0.15
CA ALA A 534 15.04 -37.55 1.49
C ALA A 534 16.07 -37.97 2.55
N THR A 535 16.18 -37.22 3.65
CA THR A 535 17.13 -37.53 4.75
C THR A 535 16.47 -37.29 6.10
N ASN A 536 16.69 -38.20 7.06
CA ASN A 536 16.13 -38.12 8.42
C ASN A 536 14.59 -37.95 8.43
N VAL A 537 13.90 -38.84 7.70
CA VAL A 537 12.43 -38.90 7.70
C VAL A 537 11.99 -39.81 8.84
N GLN A 538 11.08 -39.34 9.70
CA GLN A 538 10.63 -40.11 10.88
C GLN A 538 9.53 -41.13 10.57
N SER A 539 8.76 -40.92 9.49
CA SER A 539 7.77 -41.90 8.99
C SER A 539 8.44 -43.17 8.49
N TYR A 540 7.74 -44.30 8.61
CA TYR A 540 8.21 -45.58 8.06
C TYR A 540 8.48 -45.53 6.55
N PHE A 541 7.77 -44.67 5.82
CA PHE A 541 7.96 -44.44 4.39
C PHE A 541 8.45 -43.01 4.12
N ALA A 542 9.53 -42.88 3.32
CA ALA A 542 9.95 -41.58 2.78
C ALA A 542 9.05 -41.10 1.64
N TYR A 543 8.57 -42.04 0.85
CA TYR A 543 7.84 -41.77 -0.38
C TYR A 543 6.56 -42.59 -0.40
N GLU A 544 5.42 -41.95 -0.64
CA GLU A 544 4.11 -42.60 -0.75
C GLU A 544 3.43 -42.21 -2.06
N PHE A 545 3.08 -43.20 -2.89
CA PHE A 545 2.46 -42.96 -4.19
C PHE A 545 1.25 -43.88 -4.40
N SER A 546 0.17 -43.35 -5.00
CA SER A 546 -1.01 -44.13 -5.39
C SER A 546 -1.66 -43.62 -6.68
N ASN A 547 -2.37 -44.51 -7.37
CA ASN A 547 -3.17 -44.24 -8.58
C ASN A 547 -2.38 -43.50 -9.67
N ILE A 548 -1.24 -44.08 -10.07
CA ILE A 548 -0.32 -43.50 -11.06
C ILE A 548 -0.54 -44.19 -12.42
N HIS A 549 -0.82 -43.42 -13.47
CA HIS A 549 -0.96 -43.90 -14.84
C HIS A 549 0.11 -43.30 -15.75
N ASN A 550 0.81 -44.13 -16.52
CA ASN A 550 1.90 -43.70 -17.44
C ASN A 550 2.98 -42.81 -16.80
N GLY A 551 3.21 -42.94 -15.49
CA GLY A 551 4.20 -42.15 -14.76
C GLY A 551 5.64 -42.67 -14.84
N VAL A 552 6.59 -41.84 -14.41
CA VAL A 552 8.01 -42.21 -14.26
C VAL A 552 8.45 -41.94 -12.83
N ILE A 553 8.99 -42.96 -12.15
CA ILE A 553 9.52 -42.83 -10.79
C ILE A 553 10.95 -43.35 -10.79
N ALA A 554 11.95 -42.47 -10.74
CA ALA A 554 13.34 -42.86 -10.98
C ALA A 554 14.33 -42.19 -10.02
N PHE A 555 15.37 -42.91 -9.62
CA PHE A 555 16.56 -42.32 -8.96
C PHE A 555 16.30 -41.52 -7.67
N ASN A 556 15.15 -41.70 -7.01
CA ASN A 556 14.86 -41.07 -5.73
C ASN A 556 15.63 -41.79 -4.59
N LYS A 557 16.29 -41.02 -3.72
CA LYS A 557 17.18 -41.52 -2.65
C LYS A 557 16.60 -41.27 -1.26
N ALA A 558 16.78 -42.21 -0.33
CA ALA A 558 16.40 -42.05 1.08
C ALA A 558 17.43 -42.73 2.01
N THR A 559 17.86 -42.06 3.08
CA THR A 559 18.94 -42.58 3.95
C THR A 559 18.51 -43.55 5.05
N GLN A 560 17.25 -43.51 5.51
CA GLN A 560 16.81 -44.25 6.72
C GLN A 560 15.46 -44.97 6.60
N VAL A 561 14.80 -44.93 5.43
CA VAL A 561 13.37 -45.31 5.30
C VAL A 561 13.02 -45.90 3.93
N ARG A 562 11.86 -46.57 3.85
CA ARG A 562 11.37 -47.31 2.66
C ARG A 562 10.51 -46.41 1.75
N ALA A 563 10.10 -46.92 0.59
CA ALA A 563 9.03 -46.32 -0.20
C ALA A 563 7.79 -47.22 -0.16
N LEU A 564 6.60 -46.63 -0.11
CA LEU A 564 5.32 -47.30 -0.26
C LEU A 564 4.69 -46.91 -1.59
N ILE A 565 4.32 -47.91 -2.38
CA ILE A 565 3.40 -47.71 -3.51
C ILE A 565 2.09 -48.41 -3.11
N ASN A 566 1.13 -47.65 -2.59
CA ASN A 566 -0.05 -48.22 -1.94
C ASN A 566 -1.14 -48.56 -2.97
N ASN A 567 -1.60 -49.81 -2.95
CA ASN A 567 -2.54 -50.41 -3.92
C ASN A 567 -3.84 -50.88 -3.23
N ARG A 568 -4.42 -50.02 -2.38
CA ARG A 568 -5.64 -50.36 -1.61
C ARG A 568 -6.92 -50.47 -2.44
N SER A 569 -6.86 -50.31 -3.76
CA SER A 569 -7.95 -50.60 -4.69
C SER A 569 -7.36 -51.27 -5.93
N LEU A 570 -8.00 -52.35 -6.37
CA LEU A 570 -7.56 -53.41 -7.30
C LEU A 570 -6.95 -53.01 -8.66
N ASP A 571 -6.66 -51.74 -8.92
CA ASP A 571 -6.19 -51.21 -10.21
C ASP A 571 -5.05 -50.17 -10.08
N SER A 572 -4.26 -50.07 -8.99
CA SER A 572 -3.51 -48.83 -8.67
C SER A 572 -2.28 -48.44 -9.54
N LEU A 573 -1.93 -49.23 -10.55
CA LEU A 573 -0.90 -48.91 -11.54
C LEU A 573 -1.39 -49.41 -12.89
N SER A 574 -1.63 -48.50 -13.83
CA SER A 574 -2.05 -48.85 -15.18
C SER A 574 -1.20 -48.09 -16.20
N GLY A 575 -1.03 -48.67 -17.40
CA GLY A 575 -0.12 -48.11 -18.41
C GLY A 575 1.37 -48.34 -18.09
N LYS A 576 2.25 -47.71 -18.86
CA LYS A 576 3.70 -47.99 -18.85
C LYS A 576 4.43 -47.22 -17.75
N VAL A 577 4.28 -47.62 -16.48
CA VAL A 577 5.05 -47.03 -15.37
C VAL A 577 6.48 -47.58 -15.35
N SER A 578 7.49 -46.70 -15.38
CA SER A 578 8.91 -47.09 -15.40
C SER A 578 9.62 -46.73 -14.09
N ILE A 579 10.33 -47.69 -13.50
CA ILE A 579 11.11 -47.51 -12.26
C ILE A 579 12.59 -47.86 -12.53
N TYR A 580 13.53 -47.02 -12.10
CA TYR A 580 14.99 -47.17 -12.36
C TYR A 580 15.85 -47.09 -11.07
N LYS A 581 16.95 -47.87 -11.00
CA LYS A 581 17.88 -47.95 -9.84
C LYS A 581 19.13 -47.07 -10.02
N ASN A 582 19.57 -46.46 -8.92
CA ASN A 582 21.01 -46.28 -8.63
C ASN A 582 21.26 -46.49 -7.12
N GLU A 583 20.40 -45.96 -6.24
CA GLU A 583 20.40 -46.16 -4.77
C GLU A 583 18.97 -46.04 -4.19
N GLY A 584 17.98 -46.66 -4.86
CA GLY A 584 16.56 -46.49 -4.56
C GLY A 584 16.08 -47.16 -3.25
N PRO A 585 14.81 -46.98 -2.85
CA PRO A 585 14.22 -47.62 -1.69
C PRO A 585 14.39 -49.15 -1.74
N GLN A 586 14.88 -49.73 -0.65
CA GLN A 586 15.26 -51.16 -0.57
C GLN A 586 14.06 -52.13 -0.59
N SER A 587 12.83 -51.62 -0.47
CA SER A 587 11.59 -52.40 -0.62
C SER A 587 10.49 -51.51 -1.20
N ILE A 588 9.68 -52.08 -2.10
CA ILE A 588 8.55 -51.40 -2.75
C ILE A 588 7.35 -52.35 -2.71
N ASN A 589 6.39 -52.09 -1.82
CA ASN A 589 5.17 -52.90 -1.76
C ASN A 589 4.25 -52.55 -2.95
N TYR A 590 3.71 -53.53 -3.67
CA TYR A 590 2.88 -53.32 -4.88
C TYR A 590 1.44 -53.87 -4.82
N GLY A 591 0.96 -54.45 -3.72
CA GLY A 591 -0.44 -54.95 -3.63
C GLY A 591 -0.74 -56.26 -4.36
N SER A 592 -1.73 -56.28 -5.27
CA SER A 592 -2.20 -57.52 -5.93
C SER A 592 -1.39 -57.92 -7.17
N ALA A 593 -1.46 -59.21 -7.55
CA ALA A 593 -0.55 -59.80 -8.54
C ALA A 593 -0.77 -59.34 -9.99
N ASN A 594 -1.95 -58.80 -10.31
CA ASN A 594 -2.35 -58.42 -11.68
C ASN A 594 -1.84 -57.03 -12.10
N ASN A 595 -1.27 -56.24 -11.18
CA ASN A 595 -0.86 -54.85 -11.41
C ASN A 595 0.66 -54.64 -11.36
N ARG A 596 1.45 -55.62 -11.81
CA ARG A 596 2.91 -55.56 -11.76
C ARG A 596 3.43 -54.45 -12.70
N PRO A 597 4.14 -53.43 -12.21
CA PRO A 597 4.74 -52.42 -13.08
C PRO A 597 5.82 -53.04 -13.97
N LEU A 598 6.01 -52.43 -15.14
CA LEU A 598 7.00 -52.88 -16.10
C LEU A 598 8.40 -52.42 -15.65
N ILE A 599 9.14 -53.34 -15.03
CA ILE A 599 10.49 -53.09 -14.53
C ILE A 599 11.48 -53.10 -15.71
N LYS A 600 12.02 -51.93 -16.08
CA LYS A 600 12.91 -51.77 -17.25
C LYS A 600 14.40 -51.87 -16.97
N SER A 601 14.82 -51.88 -15.70
CA SER A 601 16.21 -52.10 -15.30
C SER A 601 16.30 -53.28 -14.34
N ALA A 602 17.34 -54.11 -14.40
CA ALA A 602 17.49 -55.29 -13.54
C ALA A 602 17.56 -54.92 -12.05
N PHE A 603 16.44 -55.04 -11.31
CA PHE A 603 16.41 -54.93 -9.85
C PHE A 603 16.68 -56.29 -9.23
N SER A 604 17.72 -56.48 -8.41
CA SER A 604 17.73 -57.57 -7.43
C SER A 604 17.37 -57.01 -6.05
N GLY A 605 16.52 -57.71 -5.29
CA GLY A 605 16.15 -57.35 -3.91
C GLY A 605 14.86 -56.54 -3.74
N LEU A 606 14.08 -56.32 -4.81
CA LEU A 606 12.81 -55.58 -4.74
C LEU A 606 11.75 -56.45 -4.03
N GLU A 607 11.26 -56.07 -2.85
CA GLU A 607 10.26 -56.88 -2.11
C GLU A 607 8.81 -56.48 -2.43
N TYR A 608 8.00 -57.41 -2.94
CA TYR A 608 6.58 -57.32 -3.25
C TYR A 608 5.78 -58.13 -2.23
N TYR A 609 4.83 -57.54 -1.50
CA TYR A 609 3.88 -58.33 -0.73
C TYR A 609 2.65 -58.65 -1.58
N ASN A 610 2.54 -59.89 -2.01
CA ASN A 610 1.40 -60.40 -2.75
C ASN A 610 0.21 -60.53 -1.81
N THR A 611 -0.79 -59.66 -1.96
CA THR A 611 -2.00 -59.69 -1.12
C THR A 611 -2.85 -60.93 -1.37
N ASP A 612 -2.83 -61.46 -2.59
CA ASP A 612 -3.61 -62.64 -2.98
C ASP A 612 -3.03 -63.90 -2.36
N SER A 613 -1.70 -64.04 -2.40
CA SER A 613 -1.01 -65.19 -1.81
C SER A 613 -0.54 -64.97 -0.36
N LYS A 614 -0.76 -63.78 0.21
CA LYS A 614 -0.26 -63.34 1.52
C LYS A 614 1.24 -63.57 1.74
N LYS A 615 2.03 -63.50 0.67
CA LYS A 615 3.48 -63.82 0.69
C LYS A 615 4.28 -62.64 0.19
N THR A 616 5.43 -62.41 0.80
CA THR A 616 6.44 -61.52 0.23
C THR A 616 7.18 -62.25 -0.88
N GLU A 617 7.32 -61.65 -2.05
CA GLU A 617 8.18 -62.07 -3.15
C GLU A 617 9.31 -61.04 -3.34
N ILE A 618 10.46 -61.45 -3.85
CA ILE A 618 11.60 -60.61 -4.17
C ILE A 618 11.87 -60.70 -5.67
N PHE A 619 12.02 -59.58 -6.36
CA PHE A 619 12.52 -59.57 -7.74
C PHE A 619 14.04 -59.78 -7.72
N ASP A 620 14.51 -60.80 -8.43
CA ASP A 620 15.91 -61.25 -8.42
C ASP A 620 16.79 -60.60 -9.51
N GLY A 621 16.20 -59.73 -10.34
CA GLY A 621 16.83 -59.11 -11.50
C GLY A 621 16.23 -59.56 -12.82
N LYS A 622 15.48 -60.67 -12.80
CA LYS A 622 14.84 -61.28 -13.98
C LYS A 622 13.38 -61.67 -13.71
N LYS A 623 13.06 -62.16 -12.51
CA LYS A 623 11.73 -62.63 -12.11
C LYS A 623 11.47 -62.43 -10.62
N TRP A 624 10.19 -62.51 -10.25
CA TRP A 624 9.75 -62.51 -8.84
C TRP A 624 9.91 -63.90 -8.22
N GLN A 625 10.41 -63.98 -7.00
CA GLN A 625 10.58 -65.22 -6.22
C GLN A 625 9.97 -65.08 -4.83
N THR A 626 9.24 -66.06 -4.31
CA THR A 626 8.73 -65.99 -2.93
C THR A 626 9.87 -65.92 -1.92
N LYS A 627 9.84 -64.92 -1.03
CA LYS A 627 10.75 -64.79 0.10
C LYS A 627 10.40 -65.86 1.15
N THR A 628 11.18 -66.93 1.19
CA THR A 628 11.14 -67.89 2.29
C THR A 628 11.87 -67.29 3.49
N ASN A 629 11.15 -67.04 4.58
CA ASN A 629 11.78 -66.71 5.86
C ASN A 629 12.66 -67.90 6.27
N LYS A 630 13.98 -67.68 6.35
CA LYS A 630 14.87 -68.50 7.16
C LYS A 630 15.17 -67.74 8.43
#